data_AF-A0A1Z3N939-F1
#
_entry.id   AF-A0A1Z3N939-F1
#
_cell.length_a   1.000
_cell.length_b   1.000
_cell.length_c   1.000
_cell.angle_alpha   90.00
_cell.angle_beta   90.00
_cell.angle_gamma   90.00
#
_symmetry.space_group_name_H-M   'P 1'
#
loop_
_entity.id
_entity.type
_entity.pdbx_description
1 polymer ?
#
loop_
_entity_poly.entity_id
_entity_poly.type
_entity_poly.pdbx_seq_one_letter_code
_entity_poly.pdbx_strand_id
1 'polypeptide(L)'
;MSLQAKLRVPVGKPMTEEMNGFSHSGSIEALASGIGKRKNQNMKNIFRALKQAFESLLRLRMFLLILGPPVATVFVLLVLFIVYWSAWTAGVAGLIGNLWGFQWVQQVTGLTDLSLWLAMLFLVMIFIPLAYVISVLIVSVFVMPIVLKWVGDQDFRNLEKRRGGTVVGSVWNTLKATILFVVGFMVTLPLWLIPGCQLVVPLVLTAWLNKKVFLYDVLQDYASKEERKSIESEESGSLYLMGLLLGLLSYIPLAFFFVPIISALSYTYYGLNALEDRRK
;
A
#
# COMPACT_ATOMS: atom_id res chain seq x y z
N MET A 1 -77.59 -33.80 -45.33
CA MET A 1 -76.41 -34.33 -44.62
C MET A 1 -75.23 -33.43 -44.96
N SER A 2 -75.11 -32.30 -44.26
CA SER A 2 -74.20 -31.20 -44.63
C SER A 2 -73.07 -31.03 -43.63
N LEU A 3 -71.85 -31.13 -44.18
CA LEU A 3 -70.62 -30.47 -43.77
C LEU A 3 -70.85 -29.23 -42.89
N GLN A 4 -70.18 -29.15 -41.72
CA GLN A 4 -69.75 -27.92 -41.00
C GLN A 4 -69.25 -28.24 -39.56
N ALA A 5 -68.47 -29.29 -39.36
CA ALA A 5 -67.94 -29.62 -38.03
C ALA A 5 -66.53 -30.20 -38.09
N LYS A 6 -65.52 -29.35 -38.29
CA LYS A 6 -64.14 -29.51 -37.76
C LYS A 6 -63.22 -28.48 -38.42
N LEU A 7 -63.10 -27.31 -37.80
CA LEU A 7 -61.92 -26.43 -37.91
C LEU A 7 -62.03 -25.40 -36.78
N ARG A 8 -61.69 -25.84 -35.56
CA ARG A 8 -61.44 -24.93 -34.43
C ARG A 8 -59.94 -24.95 -34.20
N VAL A 9 -59.26 -23.93 -34.75
CA VAL A 9 -57.84 -23.67 -34.48
C VAL A 9 -57.72 -23.24 -33.01
N PRO A 10 -56.82 -23.81 -32.21
CA PRO A 10 -56.58 -23.33 -30.86
C PRO A 10 -55.93 -21.94 -30.97
N VAL A 11 -56.65 -20.90 -30.56
CA VAL A 11 -56.09 -19.57 -30.40
C VAL A 11 -55.08 -19.67 -29.26
N GLY A 12 -53.79 -19.57 -29.59
CA GLY A 12 -52.71 -19.51 -28.60
C GLY A 12 -52.97 -18.36 -27.62
N LYS A 13 -52.59 -18.57 -26.36
CA LYS A 13 -52.69 -17.56 -25.31
C LYS A 13 -52.08 -16.23 -25.78
N PRO A 14 -52.68 -15.08 -25.43
CA PRO A 14 -52.13 -13.79 -25.83
C PRO A 14 -50.71 -13.63 -25.27
N MET A 15 -49.77 -13.15 -26.10
CA MET A 15 -48.36 -12.85 -25.77
C MET A 15 -48.18 -11.99 -24.50
N THR A 16 -49.24 -11.33 -24.03
CA THR A 16 -49.28 -10.53 -22.81
C THR A 16 -49.18 -11.36 -21.52
N GLU A 17 -49.57 -12.64 -21.52
CA GLU A 17 -49.43 -13.51 -20.34
C GLU A 17 -47.97 -13.94 -20.10
N GLU A 18 -47.16 -14.12 -21.15
CA GLU A 18 -45.74 -14.48 -20.98
C GLU A 18 -44.86 -13.29 -20.57
N MET A 19 -45.27 -12.06 -20.89
CA MET A 19 -44.53 -10.85 -20.51
C MET A 19 -44.75 -10.42 -19.04
N ASN A 20 -45.83 -10.86 -18.39
CA ASN A 20 -46.10 -10.54 -16.97
C ASN A 20 -45.25 -11.35 -15.96
N GLY A 21 -44.56 -12.40 -16.41
CA GLY A 21 -43.64 -13.19 -15.58
C GLY A 21 -42.25 -12.57 -15.42
N PHE A 22 -41.87 -11.63 -16.29
CA PHE A 22 -40.60 -10.89 -16.22
C PHE A 22 -40.85 -9.50 -15.60
N SER A 23 -41.17 -9.47 -14.31
CA SER A 23 -41.14 -8.22 -13.55
C SER A 23 -39.71 -7.67 -13.53
N HIS A 24 -39.44 -6.65 -14.35
CA HIS A 24 -38.17 -5.91 -14.34
C HIS A 24 -37.83 -5.38 -12.93
N SER A 25 -38.83 -5.11 -12.08
CA SER A 25 -38.63 -4.65 -10.69
C SER A 25 -37.93 -5.70 -9.81
N GLY A 26 -38.35 -6.96 -9.88
CA GLY A 26 -37.79 -8.02 -9.04
C GLY A 26 -36.33 -8.35 -9.37
N SER A 27 -35.95 -8.27 -10.65
CA SER A 27 -34.55 -8.47 -11.08
C SER A 27 -33.65 -7.30 -10.68
N ILE A 28 -34.16 -6.05 -10.74
CA ILE A 28 -33.42 -4.86 -10.31
C ILE A 28 -33.20 -4.84 -8.80
N GLU A 29 -34.21 -5.20 -8.00
CA GLU A 29 -34.11 -5.29 -6.55
C GLU A 29 -33.16 -6.42 -6.10
N ALA A 30 -33.20 -7.58 -6.77
CA ALA A 30 -32.26 -8.68 -6.52
C ALA A 30 -30.81 -8.30 -6.85
N LEU A 31 -30.58 -7.57 -7.95
CA LEU A 31 -29.26 -7.04 -8.32
C LEU A 31 -28.79 -5.98 -7.32
N ALA A 32 -29.63 -5.01 -6.97
CA ALA A 32 -29.29 -3.93 -6.03
C ALA A 32 -28.97 -4.48 -4.62
N SER A 33 -29.76 -5.44 -4.14
CA SER A 33 -29.52 -6.10 -2.85
C SER A 33 -28.24 -6.95 -2.87
N GLY A 34 -27.97 -7.66 -3.97
CA GLY A 34 -26.72 -8.40 -4.19
C GLY A 34 -25.48 -7.50 -4.15
N ILE A 35 -25.54 -6.34 -4.82
CA ILE A 35 -24.45 -5.34 -4.81
C ILE A 35 -24.23 -4.79 -3.40
N GLY A 36 -25.30 -4.44 -2.68
CA GLY A 36 -25.23 -3.95 -1.31
C GLY A 36 -24.61 -4.98 -0.34
N LYS A 37 -25.03 -6.24 -0.44
CA LYS A 37 -24.49 -7.34 0.38
C LYS A 37 -23.01 -7.57 0.11
N ARG A 38 -22.59 -7.54 -1.17
CA ARG A 38 -21.18 -7.68 -1.57
C ARG A 38 -20.33 -6.53 -1.02
N LYS A 39 -20.79 -5.28 -1.16
CA LYS A 39 -20.10 -4.11 -0.62
C LYS A 39 -19.90 -4.20 0.89
N ASN A 40 -20.93 -4.59 1.63
CA ASN A 40 -20.84 -4.77 3.08
C ASN A 40 -19.86 -5.88 3.47
N GLN A 41 -19.83 -6.99 2.74
CA GLN A 41 -18.87 -8.06 2.98
C GLN A 41 -17.43 -7.58 2.75
N ASN A 42 -17.19 -6.85 1.66
CA ASN A 42 -15.87 -6.33 1.32
C ASN A 42 -15.38 -5.34 2.39
N MET A 43 -16.25 -4.46 2.90
CA MET A 43 -15.92 -3.55 3.99
C MET A 43 -15.58 -4.28 5.29
N LYS A 44 -16.34 -5.33 5.62
CA LYS A 44 -16.03 -6.19 6.78
C LYS A 44 -14.67 -6.87 6.64
N ASN A 45 -14.35 -7.36 5.44
CA ASN A 45 -13.06 -8.00 5.15
C ASN A 45 -11.89 -7.01 5.27
N ILE A 46 -12.05 -5.78 4.76
CA ILE A 46 -11.05 -4.71 4.91
C ILE A 46 -10.84 -4.41 6.40
N PHE A 47 -11.91 -4.20 7.16
CA PHE A 47 -11.81 -3.87 8.58
C PHE A 47 -11.20 -5.02 9.39
N ARG A 48 -11.56 -6.28 9.07
CA ARG A 48 -10.94 -7.48 9.67
C ARG A 48 -9.44 -7.51 9.42
N ALA A 49 -9.00 -7.28 8.18
CA ALA A 49 -7.59 -7.28 7.83
C ALA A 49 -6.80 -6.13 8.51
N LEU A 50 -7.37 -4.92 8.54
CA LEU A 50 -6.78 -3.77 9.24
C LEU A 50 -6.66 -4.04 10.74
N LYS A 51 -7.72 -4.60 11.35
CA LYS A 51 -7.72 -4.96 12.78
C LYS A 51 -6.65 -6.01 13.07
N GLN A 52 -6.58 -7.08 12.28
CA GLN A 52 -5.56 -8.11 12.43
C GLN A 52 -4.14 -7.54 12.27
N ALA A 53 -3.93 -6.67 11.28
CA ALA A 53 -2.65 -5.98 11.10
C ALA A 53 -2.28 -5.13 12.32
N PHE A 54 -3.24 -4.39 12.88
CA PHE A 54 -3.03 -3.56 14.05
C PHE A 54 -2.77 -4.38 15.32
N GLU A 55 -3.57 -5.41 15.60
CA GLU A 55 -3.35 -6.35 16.70
C GLU A 55 -1.99 -7.03 16.57
N SER A 56 -1.61 -7.39 15.34
CA SER A 56 -0.32 -7.96 15.05
C SER A 56 0.83 -7.01 15.36
N LEU A 57 0.71 -5.73 14.98
CA LEU A 57 1.69 -4.71 15.29
C LEU A 57 1.84 -4.48 16.80
N LEU A 58 0.74 -4.59 17.55
CA LEU A 58 0.71 -4.43 19.01
C LEU A 58 1.20 -5.67 19.78
N ARG A 59 1.38 -6.83 19.13
CA ARG A 59 2.03 -7.97 19.77
C ARG A 59 3.47 -7.57 20.11
N LEU A 60 3.80 -7.51 21.41
CA LEU A 60 5.08 -6.98 21.93
C LEU A 60 6.32 -7.53 21.20
N ARG A 61 6.30 -8.82 20.85
CA ARG A 61 7.38 -9.47 20.10
C ARG A 61 7.58 -8.88 18.69
N MET A 62 6.49 -8.60 17.97
CA MET A 62 6.55 -7.99 16.64
C MET A 62 6.86 -6.50 16.74
N PHE A 63 6.26 -5.81 17.69
CA PHE A 63 6.57 -4.42 17.96
C PHE A 63 8.07 -4.20 18.19
N LEU A 64 8.69 -5.01 19.05
CA LEU A 64 10.13 -4.95 19.31
C LEU A 64 10.97 -5.37 18.10
N LEU A 65 10.52 -6.36 17.31
CA LEU A 65 11.21 -6.75 16.08
C LEU A 65 11.19 -5.62 15.03
N ILE A 66 10.10 -4.88 14.96
CA ILE A 66 9.88 -3.80 13.99
C ILE A 66 10.57 -2.50 14.44
N LEU A 67 10.42 -2.14 15.72
CA LEU A 67 10.95 -0.89 16.27
C LEU A 67 12.42 -1.01 16.71
N GLY A 68 12.87 -2.22 17.04
CA GLY A 68 14.23 -2.49 17.51
C GLY A 68 15.30 -2.00 16.53
N PRO A 69 15.28 -2.41 15.24
CA PRO A 69 16.30 -1.99 14.29
C PRO A 69 16.33 -0.47 14.03
N PRO A 70 15.21 0.24 13.83
CA PRO A 70 15.20 1.71 13.78
C PRO A 70 15.77 2.37 15.03
N VAL A 71 15.35 1.94 16.22
CA VAL A 71 15.83 2.55 17.47
C VAL A 71 17.32 2.31 17.65
N ALA A 72 17.80 1.09 17.39
CA ALA A 72 19.22 0.79 17.41
C ALA A 72 20.00 1.62 16.39
N THR A 73 19.45 1.80 15.18
CA THR A 73 20.06 2.61 14.12
C THR A 73 20.18 4.07 14.53
N VAL A 74 19.08 4.67 15.00
CA VAL A 74 19.07 6.06 15.48
C VAL A 74 20.03 6.22 16.65
N PHE A 75 20.06 5.27 17.57
CA PHE A 75 20.99 5.29 18.71
C PHE A 75 22.45 5.26 18.25
N VAL A 76 22.81 4.33 17.37
CA VAL A 76 24.18 4.23 16.82
C VAL A 76 24.56 5.49 16.07
N LEU A 77 23.67 6.00 15.20
CA LEU A 77 23.91 7.24 14.46
C LEU A 77 24.04 8.44 15.39
N LEU A 78 23.23 8.54 16.43
CA LEU A 78 23.31 9.61 17.43
C LEU A 78 24.64 9.56 18.18
N VAL A 79 25.07 8.38 18.62
CA VAL A 79 26.38 8.19 19.27
C VAL A 79 27.51 8.60 18.33
N LEU A 80 27.49 8.16 17.06
CA LEU A 80 28.47 8.57 16.06
C LEU A 80 28.45 10.09 15.82
N PHE A 81 27.25 10.68 15.77
CA PHE A 81 27.09 12.11 15.53
C PHE A 81 27.65 12.96 16.68
N ILE A 82 27.46 12.52 17.94
CA ILE A 82 28.00 13.18 19.13
C ILE A 82 29.52 12.97 19.22
N VAL A 83 30.00 11.73 19.08
CA VAL A 83 31.43 11.39 19.22
C VAL A 83 32.28 12.12 18.17
N TYR A 84 31.80 12.19 16.93
CA TYR A 84 32.51 12.84 15.83
C TYR A 84 32.04 14.26 15.56
N TRP A 85 31.32 14.90 16.50
CA TRP A 85 30.72 16.22 16.30
C TRP A 85 31.74 17.25 15.79
N SER A 86 32.90 17.35 16.43
CA SER A 86 33.96 18.29 16.03
C SER A 86 34.47 18.03 14.61
N ALA A 87 34.67 16.77 14.23
CA ALA A 87 35.12 16.36 12.90
C ALA A 87 34.06 16.67 11.83
N TRP A 88 32.78 16.37 12.10
CA TRP A 88 31.68 16.70 11.19
C TRP A 88 31.56 18.20 10.98
N THR A 89 31.55 18.99 12.08
CA THR A 89 31.41 20.44 11.99
C THR A 89 32.60 21.07 11.27
N ALA A 90 33.83 20.62 11.54
CA ALA A 90 35.02 21.14 10.88
C ALA A 90 35.05 20.77 9.39
N GLY A 91 34.68 19.54 9.04
CA GLY A 91 34.60 19.09 7.66
C GLY A 91 33.58 19.88 6.85
N VAL A 92 32.34 20.02 7.36
CA VAL A 92 31.29 20.77 6.68
C VAL A 92 31.61 22.27 6.65
N ALA A 93 32.14 22.85 7.73
CA ALA A 93 32.55 24.25 7.75
C ALA A 93 33.68 24.52 6.74
N GLY A 94 34.62 23.60 6.59
CA GLY A 94 35.67 23.67 5.58
C GLY A 94 35.12 23.63 4.15
N LEU A 95 34.13 22.75 3.89
CA LEU A 95 33.44 22.72 2.60
C LEU A 95 32.73 24.04 2.30
N ILE A 96 31.99 24.59 3.27
CA ILE A 96 31.27 25.87 3.13
C ILE A 96 32.25 27.03 2.92
N GLY A 97 33.32 27.10 3.72
CA GLY A 97 34.33 28.16 3.63
C GLY A 97 35.11 28.17 2.31
N ASN A 98 35.21 27.03 1.64
CA ASN A 98 35.86 26.91 0.33
C ASN A 98 34.92 27.21 -0.85
N LEU A 99 33.63 27.47 -0.62
CA LEU A 99 32.70 27.83 -1.69
C LEU A 99 33.08 29.21 -2.25
N TRP A 100 33.15 29.29 -3.58
CA TRP A 100 33.33 30.54 -4.32
C TRP A 100 32.25 31.56 -3.90
N GLY A 101 32.68 32.69 -3.36
CA GLY A 101 31.80 33.75 -2.84
C GLY A 101 31.57 33.73 -1.33
N PHE A 102 31.80 32.62 -0.63
CA PHE A 102 31.63 32.58 0.83
C PHE A 102 32.70 33.42 1.56
N GLN A 103 33.93 33.42 1.04
CA GLN A 103 35.02 34.25 1.53
C GLN A 103 34.72 35.75 1.38
N TRP A 104 34.08 36.15 0.28
CA TRP A 104 33.65 37.54 0.07
C TRP A 104 32.57 37.95 1.08
N VAL A 105 31.59 37.08 1.34
CA VAL A 105 30.55 37.33 2.36
C VAL A 105 31.17 37.49 3.75
N GLN A 106 32.12 36.64 4.13
CA GLN A 106 32.80 36.77 5.43
C GLN A 106 33.60 38.08 5.55
N GLN A 107 34.27 38.50 4.46
CA GLN A 107 34.99 39.78 4.44
C GLN A 107 34.06 40.99 4.60
N VAL A 108 32.89 40.97 3.95
CA VAL A 108 31.92 42.08 4.01
C VAL A 108 31.16 42.11 5.33
N THR A 109 30.82 40.95 5.89
CA THR A 109 30.03 40.84 7.13
C THR A 109 30.87 40.89 8.40
N GLY A 110 32.17 40.62 8.32
CA GLY A 110 33.08 40.53 9.47
C GLY A 110 32.87 39.29 10.35
N LEU A 111 31.97 38.38 9.97
CA LEU A 111 31.63 37.17 10.73
C LEU A 111 32.55 36.01 10.34
N THR A 112 33.64 35.84 11.09
CA THR A 112 34.66 34.80 10.83
C THR A 112 34.13 33.38 11.03
N ASP A 113 33.19 33.17 11.96
CA ASP A 113 32.68 31.83 12.31
C ASP A 113 31.39 31.44 11.56
N LEU A 114 30.98 32.23 10.56
CA LEU A 114 29.73 32.02 9.83
C LEU A 114 29.62 30.60 9.24
N SER A 115 30.72 30.07 8.69
CA SER A 115 30.77 28.71 8.13
C SER A 115 30.53 27.63 9.19
N LEU A 116 31.02 27.83 10.42
CA LEU A 116 30.83 26.91 11.53
C LEU A 116 29.37 26.88 11.99
N TRP A 117 28.74 28.05 12.16
CA TRP A 117 27.32 28.14 12.52
C TRP A 117 26.42 27.50 11.47
N LEU A 118 26.68 27.76 10.18
CA LEU A 118 25.94 27.13 9.09
C LEU A 118 26.17 25.61 9.04
N ALA A 119 27.39 25.15 9.30
CA ALA A 119 27.69 23.72 9.37
C ALA A 119 26.92 23.03 10.51
N MET A 120 26.87 23.62 11.70
CA MET A 120 26.11 23.09 12.84
C MET A 120 24.61 23.00 12.52
N LEU A 121 24.04 24.08 11.97
CA LEU A 121 22.63 24.12 11.57
C LEU A 121 22.32 23.06 10.51
N PHE A 122 23.16 22.95 9.48
CA PHE A 122 23.02 21.95 8.43
C PHE A 122 23.08 20.52 8.96
N LEU A 123 24.06 20.23 9.83
CA LEU A 123 24.24 18.91 10.43
C LEU A 123 23.04 18.48 11.29
N VAL A 124 22.51 19.38 12.13
CA VAL A 124 21.32 19.09 12.95
C VAL A 124 20.09 18.87 12.06
N MET A 125 19.92 19.68 11.01
CA MET A 125 18.79 19.57 10.09
C MET A 125 18.83 18.27 9.26
N ILE A 126 20.02 17.84 8.82
CA ILE A 126 20.18 16.65 7.98
C ILE A 126 20.17 15.35 8.80
N PHE A 127 20.46 15.41 10.10
CA PHE A 127 20.51 14.22 10.96
C PHE A 127 19.18 13.47 10.97
N ILE A 128 18.06 14.16 11.17
CA ILE A 128 16.72 13.55 11.24
C ILE A 128 16.36 12.80 9.94
N PRO A 129 16.39 13.43 8.74
CA PRO A 129 16.05 12.74 7.50
C PRO A 129 17.05 11.62 7.17
N LEU A 130 18.35 11.80 7.46
CA LEU A 130 19.35 10.76 7.23
C LEU A 130 19.09 9.53 8.12
N ALA A 131 18.87 9.74 9.42
CA ALA A 131 18.57 8.66 10.35
C ALA A 131 17.28 7.93 9.97
N TYR A 132 16.27 8.66 9.51
CA TYR A 132 15.03 8.08 8.98
C TYR A 132 15.29 7.19 7.76
N VAL A 133 15.99 7.69 6.74
CA VAL A 133 16.28 6.95 5.51
C VAL A 133 17.06 5.66 5.83
N ILE A 134 18.11 5.74 6.64
CA ILE A 134 18.91 4.57 7.02
C ILE A 134 18.07 3.55 7.80
N SER A 135 17.22 4.03 8.73
CA SER A 135 16.32 3.15 9.50
C SER A 135 15.34 2.42 8.59
N VAL A 136 14.70 3.13 7.65
CA VAL A 136 13.75 2.55 6.69
C VAL A 136 14.45 1.54 5.79
N LEU A 137 15.68 1.81 5.33
CA LEU A 137 16.45 0.86 4.53
C LEU A 137 16.73 -0.43 5.30
N ILE A 138 17.15 -0.34 6.55
CA ILE A 138 17.39 -1.51 7.42
C ILE A 138 16.09 -2.30 7.63
N VAL A 139 14.98 -1.62 7.95
CA VAL A 139 13.67 -2.29 8.11
C VAL A 139 13.23 -2.99 6.83
N SER A 140 13.37 -2.32 5.69
CA SER A 140 12.98 -2.84 4.39
C SER A 140 13.75 -4.12 4.03
N VAL A 141 15.06 -4.14 4.27
CA VAL A 141 15.92 -5.28 3.93
C VAL A 141 15.78 -6.44 4.92
N PHE A 142 15.69 -6.16 6.22
CA PHE A 142 15.77 -7.21 7.24
C PHE A 142 14.43 -7.56 7.89
N VAL A 143 13.57 -6.58 8.17
CA VAL A 143 12.37 -6.79 9.00
C VAL A 143 11.20 -7.31 8.16
N MET A 144 10.95 -6.71 6.99
CA MET A 144 9.89 -7.13 6.06
C MET A 144 9.88 -8.65 5.79
N PRO A 145 10.98 -9.31 5.39
CA PRO A 145 10.97 -10.75 5.12
C PRO A 145 10.66 -11.59 6.36
N ILE A 146 11.12 -11.16 7.55
CA ILE A 146 10.87 -11.87 8.81
C ILE A 146 9.39 -11.74 9.20
N VAL A 147 8.82 -10.54 9.09
CA VAL A 147 7.42 -10.28 9.41
C VAL A 147 6.50 -11.09 8.49
N LEU A 148 6.77 -11.11 7.19
CA LEU A 148 5.98 -11.88 6.23
C LEU A 148 6.04 -13.39 6.51
N LYS A 149 7.23 -13.92 6.81
CA LYS A 149 7.39 -15.34 7.19
C LYS A 149 6.65 -15.66 8.49
N TRP A 150 6.75 -14.79 9.48
CA TRP A 150 6.11 -14.97 10.79
C TRP A 150 4.58 -14.98 10.69
N VAL A 151 3.98 -14.07 9.91
CA VAL A 151 2.52 -14.02 9.71
C VAL A 151 2.02 -15.30 9.03
N GLY A 152 2.75 -15.77 8.02
CA GLY A 152 2.46 -17.03 7.34
C GLY A 152 2.50 -18.25 8.26
N ASP A 153 3.54 -18.33 9.11
CA ASP A 153 3.77 -19.50 9.96
C ASP A 153 2.90 -19.51 11.24
N GLN A 154 2.46 -18.35 11.75
CA GLN A 154 1.64 -18.26 12.96
C GLN A 154 0.14 -18.19 12.68
N ASP A 155 -0.30 -17.26 11.84
CA ASP A 155 -1.74 -16.96 11.70
C ASP A 155 -2.38 -17.76 10.56
N PHE A 156 -1.60 -18.27 9.60
CA PHE A 156 -2.08 -19.05 8.44
C PHE A 156 -1.40 -20.41 8.28
N ARG A 157 -0.96 -21.02 9.39
CA ARG A 157 -0.21 -22.29 9.40
C ARG A 157 -0.91 -23.45 8.65
N ASN A 158 -2.24 -23.46 8.67
CA ASN A 158 -3.05 -24.51 8.06
C ASN A 158 -3.30 -24.29 6.55
N LEU A 159 -2.90 -23.15 6.00
CA LEU A 159 -3.13 -22.81 4.61
C LEU A 159 -2.05 -23.47 3.73
N GLU A 160 -2.49 -24.36 2.84
CA GLU A 160 -1.60 -25.05 1.90
C GLU A 160 -0.84 -24.07 0.99
N LYS A 161 0.49 -24.18 0.95
CA LYS A 161 1.38 -23.37 0.11
C LYS A 161 1.42 -23.93 -1.32
N ARG A 162 0.53 -23.45 -2.19
CA ARG A 162 0.42 -23.93 -3.59
C ARG A 162 1.44 -23.32 -4.57
N ARG A 163 2.24 -22.34 -4.15
CA ARG A 163 3.37 -21.75 -4.91
C ARG A 163 3.03 -21.45 -6.38
N GLY A 164 1.88 -20.82 -6.65
CA GLY A 164 1.44 -20.47 -7.99
C GLY A 164 2.19 -19.29 -8.62
N GLY A 165 3.04 -18.60 -7.86
CA GLY A 165 3.96 -17.58 -8.34
C GLY A 165 5.44 -17.97 -8.19
N THR A 166 6.31 -17.07 -8.61
CA THR A 166 7.77 -17.22 -8.45
C THR A 166 8.38 -15.90 -8.01
N VAL A 167 9.52 -15.96 -7.30
CA VAL A 167 10.29 -14.76 -6.89
C VAL A 167 10.64 -13.90 -8.11
N VAL A 168 11.05 -14.53 -9.22
CA VAL A 168 11.31 -13.82 -10.49
C VAL A 168 10.04 -13.13 -11.02
N GLY A 169 8.89 -13.78 -10.87
CA GLY A 169 7.60 -13.20 -11.21
C GLY A 169 7.23 -12.01 -10.34
N SER A 170 7.55 -12.03 -9.04
CA SER A 170 7.38 -10.91 -8.11
C SER A 170 8.29 -9.73 -8.52
N VAL A 171 9.58 -9.98 -8.78
CA VAL A 171 10.51 -8.95 -9.26
C VAL A 171 10.01 -8.30 -10.54
N TRP A 172 9.57 -9.10 -11.52
CA TRP A 172 9.05 -8.56 -12.78
C TRP A 172 7.74 -7.80 -12.59
N ASN A 173 6.84 -8.28 -11.73
CA ASN A 173 5.59 -7.59 -11.40
C ASN A 173 5.85 -6.24 -10.74
N THR A 174 6.76 -6.21 -9.76
CA THR A 174 7.17 -4.99 -9.07
C THR A 174 7.83 -4.02 -10.04
N LEU A 175 8.76 -4.48 -10.89
CA LEU A 175 9.41 -3.63 -11.90
C LEU A 175 8.39 -3.02 -12.88
N LYS A 176 7.46 -3.84 -13.43
CA LYS A 176 6.38 -3.34 -14.29
C LYS A 176 5.50 -2.32 -13.57
N ALA A 177 5.13 -2.60 -12.33
CA ALA A 177 4.28 -1.71 -11.54
C ALA A 177 5.00 -0.38 -11.25
N THR A 178 6.29 -0.42 -10.91
CA THR A 178 7.12 0.78 -10.71
C THR A 178 7.25 1.59 -11.99
N ILE A 179 7.52 0.97 -13.14
CA ILE A 179 7.59 1.69 -14.42
C ILE A 179 6.25 2.37 -14.73
N LEU A 180 5.13 1.64 -14.60
CA LEU A 180 3.80 2.19 -14.85
C LEU A 180 3.44 3.31 -13.86
N PHE A 181 3.87 3.19 -12.59
CA PHE A 181 3.74 4.25 -11.59
C PHE A 181 4.52 5.50 -12.00
N VAL A 182 5.79 5.36 -12.43
CA VAL A 182 6.61 6.50 -12.87
C VAL A 182 5.99 7.17 -14.09
N VAL A 183 5.54 6.39 -15.08
CA VAL A 183 4.84 6.94 -16.26
C VAL A 183 3.56 7.66 -15.84
N GLY A 184 2.74 7.05 -14.98
CA GLY A 184 1.51 7.65 -14.46
C GLY A 184 1.80 8.95 -13.70
N PHE A 185 2.83 8.95 -12.85
CA PHE A 185 3.28 10.13 -12.12
C PHE A 185 3.68 11.27 -13.06
N MET A 186 4.49 10.98 -14.09
CA MET A 186 4.90 11.96 -15.10
C MET A 186 3.72 12.52 -15.89
N VAL A 187 2.79 11.66 -16.31
CA VAL A 187 1.56 12.07 -17.00
C VAL A 187 0.68 12.93 -16.11
N THR A 188 0.70 12.72 -14.79
CA THR A 188 -0.09 13.54 -13.88
C THR A 188 0.53 14.89 -13.57
N LEU A 189 1.79 15.19 -13.91
CA LEU A 189 2.43 16.48 -13.57
C LEU A 189 1.61 17.72 -13.96
N PRO A 190 0.98 17.80 -15.16
CA PRO A 190 0.12 18.94 -15.49
C PRO A 190 -1.06 19.12 -14.52
N LEU A 191 -1.57 18.02 -13.96
CA LEU A 191 -2.69 18.02 -13.02
C LEU A 191 -2.31 18.62 -11.65
N TRP A 192 -1.01 18.67 -11.32
CA TRP A 192 -0.54 19.23 -10.04
C TRP A 192 -0.68 20.75 -9.94
N LEU A 193 -0.89 21.43 -11.08
CA LEU A 193 -1.20 22.86 -11.12
C LEU A 193 -2.58 23.15 -10.52
N ILE A 194 -3.46 22.15 -10.43
CA ILE A 194 -4.77 22.28 -9.81
C ILE A 194 -4.64 22.10 -8.29
N PRO A 195 -5.09 23.08 -7.47
CA PRO A 195 -5.10 22.94 -6.02
C PRO A 195 -5.86 21.68 -5.56
N GLY A 196 -5.26 20.91 -4.66
CA GLY A 196 -5.85 19.68 -4.10
C GLY A 196 -5.49 18.40 -4.88
N CYS A 197 -5.19 18.50 -6.17
CA CYS A 197 -4.67 17.36 -6.93
C CYS A 197 -3.32 16.88 -6.41
N GLN A 198 -2.53 17.76 -5.78
CA GLN A 198 -1.27 17.40 -5.13
C GLN A 198 -1.44 16.38 -4.00
N LEU A 199 -2.63 16.28 -3.40
CA LEU A 199 -2.94 15.30 -2.35
C LEU A 199 -3.61 14.06 -2.94
N VAL A 200 -4.55 14.25 -3.87
CA VAL A 200 -5.35 13.15 -4.42
C VAL A 200 -4.50 12.27 -5.35
N VAL A 201 -3.66 12.87 -6.20
CA VAL A 201 -2.89 12.14 -7.21
C VAL A 201 -1.87 11.17 -6.59
N PRO A 202 -1.00 11.60 -5.65
CA PRO A 202 -0.09 10.67 -4.99
C PRO A 202 -0.84 9.57 -4.22
N LEU A 203 -1.95 9.91 -3.57
CA LEU A 203 -2.77 8.96 -2.84
C LEU A 203 -3.31 7.84 -3.75
N VAL A 204 -3.88 8.23 -4.90
CA VAL A 204 -4.46 7.31 -5.90
C VAL A 204 -3.40 6.42 -6.53
N LEU A 205 -2.25 7.00 -6.91
CA LEU A 205 -1.13 6.29 -7.53
C LEU A 205 -0.46 5.31 -6.55
N THR A 206 -0.22 5.74 -5.31
CA THR A 206 0.41 4.90 -4.29
C THR A 206 -0.50 3.76 -3.85
N ALA A 207 -1.81 3.99 -3.71
CA ALA A 207 -2.78 2.92 -3.45
C ALA A 207 -2.79 1.87 -4.58
N TRP A 208 -2.67 2.30 -5.84
CA TRP A 208 -2.59 1.41 -6.99
C TRP A 208 -1.31 0.57 -6.97
N LEU A 209 -0.17 1.23 -6.73
CA LEU A 209 1.14 0.58 -6.66
C LEU A 209 1.20 -0.43 -5.53
N ASN A 210 0.83 -0.03 -4.31
CA ASN A 210 0.84 -0.89 -3.12
C ASN A 210 0.00 -2.14 -3.33
N LYS A 211 -1.22 -1.97 -3.86
CA LYS A 211 -2.06 -3.10 -4.24
C LYS A 211 -1.35 -4.04 -5.21
N LYS A 212 -0.70 -3.52 -6.26
CA LYS A 212 -0.10 -4.37 -7.30
C LYS A 212 1.13 -5.12 -6.81
N VAL A 213 1.94 -4.49 -5.96
CA VAL A 213 3.15 -5.08 -5.37
C VAL A 213 2.77 -6.07 -4.26
N PHE A 214 2.13 -5.60 -3.19
CA PHE A 214 1.87 -6.42 -2.00
C PHE A 214 0.98 -7.63 -2.28
N LEU A 215 -0.03 -7.49 -3.13
CA LEU A 215 -0.93 -8.62 -3.40
C LEU A 215 -0.23 -9.76 -4.12
N TYR A 216 0.62 -9.46 -5.10
CA TYR A 216 1.39 -10.48 -5.79
C TYR A 216 2.34 -11.17 -4.81
N ASP A 217 3.04 -10.38 -4.00
CA ASP A 217 4.05 -10.87 -3.07
C ASP A 217 3.48 -11.78 -1.99
N VAL A 218 2.24 -11.51 -1.55
CA VAL A 218 1.51 -12.34 -0.58
C VAL A 218 0.98 -13.61 -1.23
N LEU A 219 0.35 -13.51 -2.40
CA LEU A 219 -0.35 -14.64 -3.01
C LEU A 219 0.60 -15.62 -3.72
N GLN A 220 1.81 -15.21 -4.12
CA GLN A 220 2.72 -16.06 -4.89
C GLN A 220 3.07 -17.40 -4.20
N ASP A 221 3.18 -17.39 -2.88
CA ASP A 221 3.59 -18.57 -2.10
C ASP A 221 2.40 -19.47 -1.71
N TYR A 222 1.21 -18.89 -1.58
CA TYR A 222 0.03 -19.56 -1.03
C TYR A 222 -1.03 -19.92 -2.08
N ALA A 223 -1.25 -19.07 -3.08
CA ALA A 223 -2.28 -19.25 -4.10
C ALA A 223 -1.76 -20.04 -5.31
N SER A 224 -2.64 -20.80 -5.96
CA SER A 224 -2.48 -21.24 -7.36
C SER A 224 -2.60 -20.05 -8.32
N LYS A 225 -2.23 -20.23 -9.60
CA LYS A 225 -2.32 -19.17 -10.62
C LYS A 225 -3.76 -18.72 -10.83
N GLU A 226 -4.70 -19.64 -10.79
CA GLU A 226 -6.13 -19.45 -10.98
C GLU A 226 -6.73 -18.70 -9.80
N GLU A 227 -6.44 -19.14 -8.56
CA GLU A 227 -6.88 -18.45 -7.34
C GLU A 227 -6.35 -17.01 -7.30
N ARG A 228 -5.08 -16.79 -7.65
CA ARG A 228 -4.49 -15.46 -7.67
C ARG A 228 -5.21 -14.54 -8.64
N LYS A 229 -5.42 -14.99 -9.89
CA LYS A 229 -6.12 -14.20 -10.91
C LYS A 229 -7.54 -13.85 -10.47
N SER A 230 -8.27 -14.80 -9.89
CA SER A 230 -9.62 -14.56 -9.39
C SER A 230 -9.63 -13.53 -8.24
N ILE A 231 -8.71 -13.62 -7.27
CA ILE A 231 -8.60 -12.61 -6.19
C ILE A 231 -8.25 -11.23 -6.76
N GLU A 232 -7.26 -11.19 -7.67
CA GLU A 232 -6.83 -9.95 -8.33
C GLU A 232 -7.97 -9.23 -9.04
N SER A 233 -8.89 -9.96 -9.68
CA SER A 233 -10.04 -9.39 -10.37
C SER A 233 -11.20 -9.04 -9.44
N GLU A 234 -11.56 -9.93 -8.52
CA GLU A 234 -12.79 -9.82 -7.74
C GLU A 234 -12.63 -8.87 -6.54
N GLU A 235 -11.47 -8.87 -5.89
CA GLU A 235 -11.18 -8.00 -4.74
C GLU A 235 -10.42 -6.73 -5.13
N SER A 236 -10.30 -6.49 -6.43
CA SER A 236 -9.59 -5.34 -7.02
C SER A 236 -10.01 -4.00 -6.39
N GLY A 237 -11.31 -3.78 -6.23
CA GLY A 237 -11.85 -2.56 -5.64
C GLY A 237 -11.58 -2.46 -4.15
N SER A 238 -11.74 -3.56 -3.42
CA SER A 238 -11.51 -3.63 -1.97
C SER A 238 -10.05 -3.34 -1.60
N LEU A 239 -9.11 -3.96 -2.32
CA LEU A 239 -7.68 -3.77 -2.14
C LEU A 239 -7.21 -2.36 -2.49
N TYR A 240 -7.87 -1.76 -3.48
CA TYR A 240 -7.61 -0.37 -3.86
C TYR A 240 -8.10 0.61 -2.79
N LEU A 241 -9.33 0.39 -2.29
CA LEU A 241 -9.89 1.16 -1.18
C LEU A 241 -9.03 1.04 0.09
N MET A 242 -8.52 -0.15 0.39
CA MET A 242 -7.61 -0.35 1.51
C MET A 242 -6.32 0.47 1.33
N GLY A 243 -5.76 0.49 0.13
CA GLY A 243 -4.62 1.34 -0.21
C GLY A 243 -4.90 2.84 -0.05
N LEU A 244 -6.10 3.29 -0.40
CA LEU A 244 -6.52 4.68 -0.18
C LEU A 244 -6.64 5.00 1.31
N LEU A 245 -7.24 4.13 2.12
CA LEU A 245 -7.35 4.33 3.56
C LEU A 245 -5.96 4.39 4.23
N LEU A 246 -5.06 3.48 3.85
CA LEU A 246 -3.68 3.45 4.34
C LEU A 246 -2.87 4.65 3.85
N GLY A 247 -3.13 5.11 2.62
CA GLY A 247 -2.52 6.32 2.09
C GLY A 247 -3.03 7.58 2.82
N LEU A 248 -4.31 7.64 3.21
CA LEU A 248 -4.83 8.74 4.02
C LEU A 248 -4.17 8.79 5.40
N LEU A 249 -3.88 7.62 5.98
CA LEU A 249 -3.15 7.50 7.24
C LEU A 249 -1.73 8.11 7.15
N SER A 250 -1.13 8.13 5.96
CA SER A 250 0.20 8.75 5.76
C SER A 250 0.20 10.28 5.88
N TYR A 251 -0.96 10.93 5.79
CA TYR A 251 -1.06 12.37 6.04
C TYR A 251 -1.11 12.73 7.53
N ILE A 252 -1.31 11.75 8.41
CA ILE A 252 -1.29 11.98 9.86
C ILE A 252 0.18 12.02 10.32
N PRO A 253 0.62 13.12 10.96
CA PRO A 253 1.97 13.20 11.53
C PRO A 253 2.24 12.02 12.46
N LEU A 254 3.47 11.51 12.45
CA LEU A 254 3.92 10.28 13.14
C LEU A 254 3.33 8.96 12.61
N ALA A 255 2.07 8.93 12.16
CA ALA A 255 1.47 7.71 11.62
C ALA A 255 2.21 7.24 10.36
N PHE A 256 2.70 8.17 9.53
CA PHE A 256 3.45 7.87 8.31
C PHE A 256 4.66 6.95 8.53
N PHE A 257 5.28 6.94 9.73
CA PHE A 257 6.38 6.02 10.06
C PHE A 257 5.94 4.55 10.07
N PHE A 258 4.69 4.28 10.46
CA PHE A 258 4.16 2.93 10.59
C PHE A 258 3.38 2.46 9.36
N VAL A 259 2.98 3.39 8.49
CA VAL A 259 2.18 3.09 7.28
C VAL A 259 2.78 1.99 6.42
N PRO A 260 4.10 1.93 6.11
CA PRO A 260 4.65 0.87 5.27
C PRO A 260 4.42 -0.53 5.85
N ILE A 261 4.61 -0.67 7.17
CA ILE A 261 4.47 -1.95 7.88
C ILE A 261 2.99 -2.31 8.03
N ILE A 262 2.15 -1.36 8.43
CA ILE A 262 0.69 -1.57 8.54
C ILE A 262 0.13 -1.95 7.16
N SER A 263 0.61 -1.33 6.09
CA SER A 263 0.20 -1.65 4.72
C SER A 263 0.57 -3.09 4.35
N ALA A 264 1.84 -3.46 4.53
CA ALA A 264 2.30 -4.81 4.23
C ALA A 264 1.49 -5.88 5.00
N LEU A 265 1.29 -5.69 6.30
CA LEU A 265 0.47 -6.58 7.14
C LEU A 265 -0.99 -6.61 6.67
N SER A 266 -1.60 -5.46 6.41
CA SER A 266 -3.01 -5.37 5.99
C SER A 266 -3.23 -6.10 4.66
N TYR A 267 -2.36 -5.89 3.67
CA TYR A 267 -2.43 -6.61 2.40
C TYR A 267 -2.19 -8.11 2.57
N THR A 268 -1.29 -8.50 3.49
CA THR A 268 -1.05 -9.90 3.82
C THR A 268 -2.28 -10.57 4.42
N TYR A 269 -2.84 -10.03 5.52
CA TYR A 269 -4.05 -10.56 6.14
C TYR A 269 -5.22 -10.59 5.19
N TYR A 270 -5.40 -9.52 4.40
CA TYR A 270 -6.48 -9.46 3.44
C TYR A 270 -6.35 -10.56 2.38
N GLY A 271 -5.17 -10.69 1.75
CA GLY A 271 -4.93 -11.68 0.70
C GLY A 271 -5.07 -13.12 1.21
N LEU A 272 -4.54 -13.40 2.40
CA LEU A 272 -4.61 -14.74 3.00
C LEU A 272 -6.00 -15.09 3.53
N ASN A 273 -6.74 -14.13 4.12
CA ASN A 273 -8.15 -14.34 4.48
C ASN A 273 -9.00 -14.60 3.22
N ALA A 274 -8.78 -13.85 2.14
CA ALA A 274 -9.51 -14.04 0.89
C ALA A 274 -9.24 -15.42 0.27
N LEU A 275 -8.02 -15.95 0.40
CA LEU A 275 -7.70 -17.32 0.03
C LEU A 275 -8.39 -18.34 0.93
N GLU A 276 -8.31 -18.16 2.25
CA GLU A 276 -8.90 -19.07 3.22
C GLU A 276 -10.41 -19.19 3.03
N ASP A 277 -11.10 -18.07 2.85
CA ASP A 277 -12.56 -18.02 2.66
C ASP A 277 -13.02 -18.67 1.34
N ARG A 278 -12.14 -18.84 0.35
CA ARG A 278 -12.42 -19.53 -0.92
C ARG A 278 -12.14 -21.03 -0.88
N ARG A 279 -11.35 -21.47 0.09
CA ARG A 279 -10.99 -22.88 0.30
C ARG A 279 -11.86 -23.56 1.37
N LYS A 280 -12.70 -22.80 2.07
CA LYS A 280 -13.78 -23.29 2.92
C LYS A 280 -14.99 -23.68 2.07
#